data_AF-A0A351I004-F1
#
_entry.id   AF-A0A351I004-F1
#
_cell.length_a   1.000
_cell.length_b   1.000
_cell.length_c   1.000
_cell.angle_alpha   90.00
_cell.angle_beta   90.00
_cell.angle_gamma   90.00
#
_symmetry.space_group_name_H-M   'P 1'
#
loop_
_entity.id
_entity.type
_entity.pdbx_description
1 polymer ?
#
loop_
_entity_poly.entity_id
_entity_poly.type
_entity_poly.pdbx_seq_one_letter_code
_entity_poly.pdbx_strand_id
1 'polypeptide(L)'
;MKQFWRMQLHPADPDESTKCCVESLAAGFVGLDFAKDTGDLRKADLSDLPPGQRDYKSFATKMRIGDLVLVMAHHFPFALARIAGDYNYIAQRDPRLGIWFRHFRGVDEVRYYADWKKDARKWPKLIMTDAISTLREESTQSAQLIRQWLRAA
;
A
#
# COMPACT_ATOMS: atom_id res chain seq x y z
N MET A 1 -17.67 1.85 7.95
CA MET A 1 -17.35 0.51 7.44
C MET A 1 -15.88 0.51 7.04
N LYS A 2 -15.08 -0.47 7.49
CA LYS A 2 -13.64 -0.54 7.13
C LYS A 2 -13.51 -0.82 5.64
N GLN A 3 -12.74 -0.01 4.91
CA GLN A 3 -12.47 -0.25 3.49
C GLN A 3 -11.21 -1.10 3.32
N PHE A 4 -11.17 -1.87 2.22
CA PHE A 4 -9.99 -2.61 1.81
C PHE A 4 -9.27 -1.88 0.70
N TRP A 5 -7.95 -1.92 0.80
CA TRP A 5 -7.03 -1.35 -0.15
C TRP A 5 -6.03 -2.42 -0.55
N ARG A 6 -5.43 -2.25 -1.73
CA ARG A 6 -4.19 -2.95 -2.09
C ARG A 6 -3.16 -1.92 -2.53
N MET A 7 -1.90 -2.15 -2.18
CA MET A 7 -0.81 -1.20 -2.44
C MET A 7 0.50 -1.94 -2.77
N GLN A 8 1.18 -1.49 -3.83
CA GLN A 8 2.57 -1.83 -4.10
C GLN A 8 3.49 -0.81 -3.43
N LEU A 9 4.45 -1.28 -2.63
CA LEU A 9 5.43 -0.44 -1.95
C LEU A 9 6.79 -0.52 -2.64
N HIS A 10 6.93 0.02 -3.85
CA HIS A 10 8.25 0.11 -4.50
C HIS A 10 8.34 1.24 -5.54
N PRO A 11 9.54 1.81 -5.76
CA PRO A 11 9.76 2.91 -6.70
C PRO A 11 9.92 2.40 -8.14
N ALA A 12 8.86 1.91 -8.78
CA ALA A 12 8.84 1.43 -10.18
C ALA A 12 9.88 0.36 -10.58
N ASP A 13 10.76 -0.06 -9.66
CA ASP A 13 11.72 -1.14 -9.78
C ASP A 13 11.15 -2.39 -9.08
N PRO A 14 10.80 -3.45 -9.83
CA PRO A 14 10.29 -4.69 -9.27
C PRO A 14 11.29 -5.40 -8.34
N ASP A 15 12.58 -5.28 -8.59
CA ASP A 15 13.61 -6.07 -7.89
C ASP A 15 13.80 -5.60 -6.45
N GLU A 16 13.55 -4.31 -6.19
CA GLU A 16 13.59 -3.75 -4.84
C GLU A 16 12.28 -3.96 -4.07
N SER A 17 11.24 -4.54 -4.67
CA SER A 17 9.89 -4.49 -4.09
C SER A 17 9.77 -5.16 -2.73
N THR A 18 10.43 -6.30 -2.53
CA THR A 18 10.42 -6.99 -1.23
C THR A 18 11.16 -6.18 -0.17
N LYS A 19 12.34 -5.65 -0.51
CA LYS A 19 13.16 -4.82 0.39
C LYS A 19 12.36 -3.60 0.86
N CYS A 20 11.76 -2.86 -0.08
CA CYS A 20 10.96 -1.69 0.23
C CYS A 20 9.75 -2.02 1.12
N CYS A 21 9.09 -3.17 0.90
CA CYS A 21 8.00 -3.62 1.78
C CYS A 21 8.49 -3.88 3.21
N VAL A 22 9.63 -4.57 3.35
CA VAL A 22 10.23 -4.86 4.67
C VAL A 22 10.59 -3.56 5.39
N GLU A 23 11.36 -2.69 4.74
CA GLU A 23 11.84 -1.43 5.34
C GLU A 23 10.68 -0.52 5.75
N SER A 24 9.68 -0.35 4.87
CA SER A 24 8.53 0.52 5.14
C SER A 24 7.68 0.01 6.31
N LEU A 25 7.39 -1.30 6.34
CA LEU A 25 6.58 -1.88 7.40
C LEU A 25 7.34 -1.95 8.73
N ALA A 26 8.65 -2.19 8.71
CA ALA A 26 9.48 -2.11 9.90
C ALA A 26 9.53 -0.69 10.49
N ALA A 27 9.51 0.33 9.62
CA ALA A 27 9.36 1.73 10.03
C ALA A 27 7.93 2.09 10.50
N GLY A 28 6.96 1.20 10.33
CA GLY A 28 5.57 1.42 10.74
C GLY A 28 4.75 2.25 9.74
N PHE A 29 5.12 2.23 8.45
CA PHE A 29 4.48 3.07 7.44
C PHE A 29 4.11 2.33 6.15
N VAL A 30 3.11 2.86 5.46
CA VAL A 30 2.83 2.59 4.04
C VAL A 30 2.72 3.92 3.30
N GLY A 31 3.05 3.93 2.02
CA GLY A 31 3.13 5.19 1.30
C GLY A 31 3.34 5.08 -0.21
N LEU A 32 3.35 6.25 -0.83
CA LEU A 32 3.48 6.46 -2.27
C LEU A 32 4.52 7.54 -2.53
N ASP A 33 5.28 7.37 -3.61
CA ASP A 33 6.11 8.41 -4.19
C ASP A 33 6.05 8.37 -5.71
N PHE A 34 6.45 9.48 -6.32
CA PHE A 34 6.36 9.69 -7.76
C PHE A 34 7.67 10.24 -8.30
N ALA A 35 8.00 9.89 -9.55
CA ALA A 35 9.23 10.37 -10.20
C ALA A 35 9.23 11.91 -10.37
N LYS A 36 8.07 12.49 -10.70
CA LYS A 36 7.86 13.95 -10.68
C LYS A 36 7.36 14.36 -9.30
N ASP A 37 7.85 15.47 -8.76
CA ASP A 37 7.24 16.06 -7.57
C ASP A 37 5.84 16.60 -7.90
N THR A 38 4.84 16.05 -7.21
CA THR A 38 3.43 16.43 -7.36
C THR A 38 2.93 17.29 -6.20
N GLY A 39 3.79 17.61 -5.22
CA GLY A 39 3.40 18.33 -4.02
C GLY A 39 2.45 17.51 -3.12
N ASP A 40 1.85 18.14 -2.13
CA ASP A 40 0.84 17.52 -1.27
C ASP A 40 -0.37 17.05 -2.11
N LEU A 41 -0.70 15.75 -2.06
CA LEU A 41 -1.81 15.17 -2.81
C LEU A 41 -3.19 15.73 -2.42
N ARG A 42 -3.32 16.37 -1.24
CA ARG A 42 -4.53 17.11 -0.86
C ARG A 42 -4.72 18.38 -1.69
N LYS A 43 -3.62 18.95 -2.20
CA LYS A 43 -3.58 20.20 -2.98
C LYS A 43 -3.28 19.98 -4.46
N ALA A 44 -2.70 18.84 -4.82
CA ALA A 44 -2.35 18.50 -6.19
C ALA A 44 -3.55 18.54 -7.14
N ASP A 45 -3.33 19.11 -8.32
CA ASP A 45 -4.24 18.97 -9.45
C ASP A 45 -4.15 17.54 -10.00
N LEU A 46 -5.27 16.99 -10.47
CA LEU A 46 -5.31 15.69 -11.13
C LEU A 46 -4.46 15.69 -12.41
N SER A 47 -4.30 16.84 -13.06
CA SER A 47 -3.44 17.02 -14.24
C SER A 47 -1.94 16.81 -13.94
N ASP A 48 -1.52 16.99 -12.68
CA ASP A 48 -0.15 16.77 -12.24
C ASP A 48 0.16 15.32 -11.86
N LEU A 49 -0.89 14.49 -11.69
CA LEU A 49 -0.73 13.08 -11.35
C LEU A 49 -0.53 12.23 -12.61
N PRO A 50 0.23 11.12 -12.52
CA PRO A 50 0.36 10.18 -13.63
C PRO A 50 -1.02 9.73 -14.16
N PRO A 51 -1.20 9.67 -15.49
CA PRO A 51 -2.49 9.32 -16.08
C PRO A 51 -2.94 7.93 -15.63
N GLY A 52 -4.25 7.77 -15.42
CA GLY A 52 -4.87 6.52 -14.97
C GLY A 52 -4.87 6.29 -13.46
N GLN A 53 -4.09 7.04 -12.68
CA GLN A 53 -3.90 6.78 -11.25
C GLN A 53 -4.89 7.54 -10.36
N ARG A 54 -6.19 7.34 -10.61
CA ARG A 54 -7.29 8.04 -9.90
C ARG A 54 -7.27 7.84 -8.38
N ASP A 55 -6.70 6.74 -7.91
CA ASP A 55 -6.68 6.38 -6.49
C ASP A 55 -5.52 6.99 -5.70
N TYR A 56 -4.58 7.69 -6.34
CA TYR A 56 -3.55 8.45 -5.62
C TYR A 56 -4.15 9.55 -4.76
N LYS A 57 -5.11 10.31 -5.30
CA LYS A 57 -5.84 11.30 -4.51
C LYS A 57 -6.71 10.64 -3.44
N SER A 58 -7.23 9.44 -3.72
CA SER A 58 -7.98 8.63 -2.74
C SER A 58 -7.11 8.23 -1.53
N PHE A 59 -5.80 7.99 -1.72
CA PHE A 59 -4.88 7.74 -0.60
C PHE A 59 -4.85 8.91 0.40
N ALA A 60 -4.80 10.14 -0.09
CA ALA A 60 -4.75 11.34 0.76
C ALA A 60 -6.13 11.73 1.33
N THR A 61 -7.20 11.51 0.56
CA THR A 61 -8.53 12.07 0.85
C THR A 61 -9.57 11.07 1.31
N LYS A 62 -9.43 9.77 1.03
CA LYS A 62 -10.46 8.74 1.30
C LYS A 62 -10.02 7.63 2.25
N MET A 63 -8.75 7.24 2.26
CA MET A 63 -8.23 6.27 3.23
C MET A 63 -8.36 6.81 4.66
N ARG A 64 -8.79 5.97 5.59
CA ARG A 64 -9.05 6.32 6.99
C ARG A 64 -8.36 5.36 7.95
N ILE A 65 -8.13 5.83 9.18
CA ILE A 65 -7.72 4.98 10.29
C ILE A 65 -8.73 3.83 10.45
N GLY A 66 -8.20 2.62 10.61
CA GLY A 66 -8.97 1.38 10.70
C GLY A 66 -9.22 0.67 9.37
N ASP A 67 -8.95 1.31 8.22
CA ASP A 67 -8.92 0.62 6.92
C ASP A 67 -7.80 -0.43 6.88
N LEU A 68 -7.95 -1.43 6.02
CA LEU A 68 -6.96 -2.48 5.82
C LEU A 68 -6.30 -2.35 4.46
N VAL A 69 -4.98 -2.52 4.43
CA VAL A 69 -4.17 -2.50 3.21
C VAL A 69 -3.51 -3.86 3.03
N LEU A 70 -3.83 -4.53 1.91
CA LEU A 70 -3.05 -5.64 1.40
C LEU A 70 -1.81 -5.07 0.71
N VAL A 71 -0.68 -5.19 1.36
CA VAL A 71 0.62 -4.81 0.83
C VAL A 71 1.08 -5.91 -0.12
N MET A 72 1.47 -5.48 -1.33
CA MET A 72 1.89 -6.32 -2.43
C MET A 72 3.39 -6.08 -2.67
N ALA A 73 4.18 -7.15 -2.61
CA ALA A 73 5.52 -7.15 -3.18
C ALA A 73 5.37 -7.54 -4.66
N HIS A 74 5.46 -6.54 -5.53
CA HIS A 74 5.12 -6.67 -6.94
C HIS A 74 3.70 -7.25 -7.13
N HIS A 75 3.55 -8.46 -7.66
CA HIS A 75 2.25 -9.12 -7.88
C HIS A 75 1.90 -10.17 -6.82
N PHE A 76 2.65 -10.24 -5.71
CA PHE A 76 2.44 -11.24 -4.68
C PHE A 76 2.00 -10.61 -3.36
N PRO A 77 1.02 -11.21 -2.67
CA PRO A 77 0.63 -10.74 -1.34
C PRO A 77 1.81 -10.85 -0.39
N PHE A 78 2.12 -9.75 0.29
CA PHE A 78 3.27 -9.67 1.18
C PHE A 78 2.82 -9.54 2.64
N ALA A 79 1.97 -8.56 2.93
CA ALA A 79 1.46 -8.33 4.27
C ALA A 79 0.03 -7.77 4.25
N LEU A 80 -0.67 -7.92 5.36
CA LEU A 80 -1.90 -7.20 5.66
C LEU A 80 -1.63 -6.26 6.84
N ALA A 81 -1.95 -4.99 6.68
CA ALA A 81 -1.72 -3.98 7.70
C ALA A 81 -2.98 -3.12 7.92
N ARG A 82 -3.16 -2.63 9.14
CA ARG A 82 -4.22 -1.67 9.48
C ARG A 82 -3.67 -0.25 9.45
N ILE A 83 -4.43 0.67 8.88
CA ILE A 83 -4.10 2.10 8.94
C ILE A 83 -4.28 2.59 10.39
N ALA A 84 -3.22 3.15 10.96
CA ALA A 84 -3.16 3.64 12.32
C ALA A 84 -3.04 5.17 12.41
N GLY A 85 -2.61 5.82 11.31
CA GLY A 85 -2.38 7.27 11.28
C GLY A 85 -3.05 7.98 10.11
N ASP A 86 -3.18 9.30 10.29
CA ASP A 86 -3.60 10.21 9.23
C ASP A 86 -2.58 10.30 8.09
N TYR A 87 -3.02 10.88 6.98
CA TYR A 87 -2.14 11.16 5.84
C TYR A 87 -1.14 12.24 6.20
N ASN A 88 0.11 11.98 5.85
CA ASN A 88 1.23 12.88 5.99
C ASN A 88 1.93 13.07 4.63
N TYR A 89 2.53 14.25 4.47
CA TYR A 89 3.37 14.62 3.34
C TYR A 89 4.61 15.35 3.83
N ILE A 90 5.77 14.97 3.30
CA ILE A 90 7.03 15.70 3.46
C ILE A 90 7.54 16.14 2.10
N ALA A 91 7.95 17.40 1.99
CA ALA A 91 8.43 17.97 0.72
C ALA A 91 9.72 17.29 0.23
N GLN A 92 10.56 16.87 1.17
CA GLN A 92 11.81 16.18 0.89
C GLN A 92 11.87 14.88 1.70
N ARG A 93 12.44 13.83 1.11
CA ARG A 93 12.64 12.55 1.79
C ARG A 93 13.56 12.77 2.98
N ASP A 94 13.18 12.21 4.13
CA ASP A 94 13.99 12.23 5.34
C ASP A 94 14.51 10.82 5.62
N PRO A 95 15.83 10.56 5.43
CA PRO A 95 16.42 9.24 5.68
C PRO A 95 16.18 8.72 7.10
N ARG A 96 15.97 9.60 8.08
CA ARG A 96 15.72 9.22 9.48
C ARG A 96 14.37 8.52 9.67
N LEU A 97 13.45 8.69 8.74
CA LEU A 97 12.16 8.00 8.76
C LEU A 97 12.25 6.56 8.23
N GLY A 98 13.37 6.18 7.59
CA GLY A 98 13.56 4.82 7.05
C GLY A 98 12.61 4.47 5.90
N ILE A 99 12.01 5.46 5.24
CA ILE A 99 11.06 5.28 4.14
C ILE A 99 11.55 5.98 2.88
N TRP A 100 11.24 5.40 1.73
CA TRP A 100 11.63 5.93 0.42
C TRP A 100 10.59 6.90 -0.17
N PHE A 101 9.45 7.08 0.49
CA PHE A 101 8.30 7.83 -0.03
C PHE A 101 8.00 9.13 0.72
N ARG A 102 7.36 10.08 0.02
CA ARG A 102 6.97 11.39 0.55
C ARG A 102 5.54 11.44 1.07
N HIS A 103 4.66 10.57 0.58
CA HIS A 103 3.26 10.48 1.01
C HIS A 103 3.06 9.23 1.84
N PHE A 104 2.63 9.36 3.09
CA PHE A 104 2.59 8.19 3.97
C PHE A 104 1.51 8.24 5.05
N ARG A 105 1.25 7.06 5.62
CA ARG A 105 0.37 6.83 6.76
C ARG A 105 1.02 5.82 7.69
N GLY A 106 0.84 6.03 8.99
CA GLY A 106 1.21 5.04 10.00
C GLY A 106 0.36 3.79 9.88
N VAL A 107 0.95 2.63 10.12
CA VAL A 107 0.27 1.33 10.17
C VAL A 107 0.63 0.53 11.42
N ASP A 108 -0.29 -0.33 11.82
CA ASP A 108 -0.12 -1.30 12.89
C ASP A 108 -0.77 -2.65 12.52
N GLU A 109 -0.77 -3.59 13.47
CA GLU A 109 -1.31 -4.96 13.30
C GLU A 109 -0.82 -5.63 12.00
N VAL A 110 0.47 -5.45 11.68
CA VAL A 110 1.07 -6.01 10.46
C VAL A 110 1.14 -7.53 10.58
N ARG A 111 0.54 -8.23 9.62
CA ARG A 111 0.56 -9.70 9.50
C ARG A 111 1.22 -10.06 8.19
N TYR A 112 2.27 -10.89 8.20
CA TYR A 112 2.96 -11.30 6.99
C TYR A 112 2.30 -12.51 6.34
N TYR A 113 2.21 -12.52 5.01
CA TYR A 113 1.51 -13.58 4.28
C TYR A 113 2.19 -14.94 4.46
N ALA A 114 3.52 -14.94 4.58
CA ALA A 114 4.32 -16.10 4.90
C ALA A 114 4.02 -16.72 6.27
N ASP A 115 3.41 -15.98 7.20
CA ASP A 115 2.97 -16.54 8.48
C ASP A 115 1.76 -17.43 8.32
N TRP A 116 0.86 -17.08 7.39
CA TRP A 116 -0.35 -17.82 7.10
C TRP A 116 -0.16 -18.91 6.03
N LYS A 117 0.58 -18.62 4.95
CA LYS A 117 0.83 -19.55 3.83
C LYS A 117 2.33 -19.83 3.70
N LYS A 118 2.77 -20.96 4.26
CA LYS A 118 4.19 -21.33 4.33
C LYS A 118 4.83 -21.71 2.98
N ASP A 119 4.06 -22.29 2.05
CA ASP A 119 4.58 -22.70 0.74
C ASP A 119 4.48 -21.57 -0.30
N ALA A 120 5.56 -20.81 -0.47
CA ALA A 120 5.64 -19.66 -1.38
C ALA A 120 5.31 -20.00 -2.85
N ARG A 121 5.55 -21.24 -3.27
CA ARG A 121 5.27 -21.70 -4.65
C ARG A 121 3.77 -21.77 -4.95
N LYS A 122 2.93 -21.79 -3.91
CA LYS A 122 1.46 -21.85 -4.01
C LYS A 122 0.80 -20.50 -3.77
N TRP A 123 1.57 -19.43 -3.63
CA TRP A 123 1.00 -18.10 -3.40
C TRP A 123 0.28 -17.61 -4.66
N PRO A 124 -0.91 -17.01 -4.52
CA PRO A 124 -1.62 -16.46 -5.66
C PRO A 124 -0.85 -15.27 -6.22
N LYS A 125 -0.68 -15.25 -7.54
CA LYS A 125 -0.19 -14.07 -8.25
C LYS A 125 -1.39 -13.16 -8.54
N LEU A 126 -1.47 -12.03 -7.85
CA LEU A 126 -2.51 -11.01 -8.02
C LEU A 126 -1.93 -9.86 -8.83
N ILE A 127 -2.28 -9.78 -10.11
CA ILE A 127 -1.73 -8.76 -11.01
C ILE A 127 -2.16 -7.37 -10.54
N MET A 128 -1.16 -6.50 -10.43
CA MET A 128 -1.26 -5.10 -10.06
C MET A 128 -0.94 -4.27 -11.29
N THR A 129 -1.84 -3.37 -11.65
CA THR A 129 -1.65 -2.38 -12.73
C THR A 129 -1.48 -0.97 -12.20
N ASP A 130 -1.86 -0.74 -10.94
CA ASP A 130 -1.81 0.56 -10.26
C ASP A 130 -1.03 0.40 -8.95
N ALA A 131 -0.34 1.45 -8.50
CA ALA A 131 0.42 1.36 -7.25
C ALA A 131 -0.51 1.27 -6.02
N ILE A 132 -1.74 1.77 -6.14
CA ILE A 132 -2.78 1.64 -5.12
C ILE A 132 -4.15 1.49 -5.78
N SER A 133 -5.01 0.64 -5.20
CA SER A 133 -6.42 0.57 -5.60
C SER A 133 -7.32 0.45 -4.38
N THR A 134 -8.45 1.15 -4.43
CA THR A 134 -9.56 0.90 -3.49
C THR A 134 -10.29 -0.37 -3.92
N LEU A 135 -10.47 -1.35 -3.04
CA LEU A 135 -11.16 -2.61 -3.34
C LEU A 135 -12.66 -2.47 -3.07
N ARG A 136 -13.34 -1.74 -3.96
CA ARG A 136 -14.79 -1.44 -3.82
C ARG A 136 -15.68 -2.63 -4.15
N GLU A 137 -15.24 -3.50 -5.05
CA GLU A 137 -15.98 -4.70 -5.42
C GLU A 137 -15.55 -5.88 -4.53
N GLU A 138 -16.52 -6.44 -3.82
CA GLU A 138 -16.30 -7.59 -2.91
C GLU A 138 -15.79 -8.85 -3.65
N SER A 139 -15.96 -8.91 -4.97
CA SER A 139 -15.61 -10.04 -5.84
C SER A 139 -14.15 -10.05 -6.29
N THR A 140 -13.37 -8.98 -6.05
CA THR A 140 -11.96 -8.98 -6.47
C THR A 140 -11.16 -10.04 -5.71
N GLN A 141 -10.23 -10.71 -6.39
CA GLN A 141 -9.38 -11.73 -5.77
C GLN A 141 -8.64 -11.20 -4.53
N SER A 142 -8.18 -9.94 -4.56
CA SER A 142 -7.55 -9.28 -3.41
C SER A 142 -8.52 -9.11 -2.23
N ALA A 143 -9.76 -8.67 -2.46
CA ALA A 143 -10.75 -8.51 -1.39
C ALA A 143 -11.13 -9.87 -0.77
N GLN A 144 -11.31 -10.90 -1.60
CA GLN A 144 -11.55 -12.26 -1.14
C GLN A 144 -10.39 -12.80 -0.31
N LEU A 145 -9.15 -12.56 -0.75
CA LEU A 145 -7.95 -12.98 -0.02
C LEU A 145 -7.89 -12.34 1.38
N ILE A 146 -8.13 -11.02 1.48
CA ILE A 146 -8.18 -10.32 2.77
C ILE A 146 -9.22 -10.98 3.69
N ARG A 147 -10.44 -11.24 3.18
CA ARG A 147 -11.51 -11.89 3.98
C ARG A 147 -11.17 -13.32 4.39
N GLN A 148 -10.49 -14.08 3.55
CA GLN A 148 -10.04 -15.42 3.91
C GLN A 148 -8.98 -15.36 5.01
N TRP A 149 -8.03 -14.43 4.87
CA TRP A 149 -6.96 -14.25 5.84
C TRP A 149 -7.50 -13.81 7.21
N LEU A 150 -8.42 -12.83 7.23
CA LEU A 150 -9.07 -12.36 8.47
C LEU A 150 -9.93 -13.43 9.16
N ARG A 151 -10.40 -14.46 8.44
CA ARG A 151 -11.15 -15.58 9.03
C ARG A 151 -10.25 -16.69 9.57
N ALA A 152 -9.01 -16.75 9.11
CA ALA A 152 -8.06 -17.77 9.50
C ALA A 152 -7.15 -17.36 10.66
N ALA A 153 -7.21 -16.10 11.07
CA ALA A 153 -6.46 -15.50 12.16
C ALA A 153 -7.40 -15.17 13.32
#